data_AF-A0A2U3LH14-F1
#
_entry.id   AF-A0A2U3LH14-F1
#
_cell.length_a   1.000
_cell.length_b   1.000
_cell.length_c   1.000
_cell.angle_alpha   90.00
_cell.angle_beta   90.00
_cell.angle_gamma   90.00
#
_symmetry.space_group_name_H-M   'P 1'
#
loop_
_entity.id
_entity.type
_entity.pdbx_description
1 polymer ?
#
loop_
_entity_poly.entity_id
_entity_poly.type
_entity_poly.pdbx_seq_one_letter_code
_entity_poly.pdbx_strand_id
1 'polypeptide(L)'
;MLNTSQLNTTQLDAVLSVGGGGHVPGTPWTAQDYFNYSDWNYIESNIVSIAALLQKRGYTLNLTTITNRTDGSTLDFYDSLNRIEGNILALFNCYGIAPPGWITPKTTWTFNQPFSYVDTNRIEGNELALYNLVTGAMVESLFCGQNLAICGLGWHN
;
A
#
# COMPACT_ATOMS: atom_id res chain seq x y z
N MET A 1 -5.51 5.94 -29.37
CA MET A 1 -4.26 5.95 -28.59
C MET A 1 -4.53 6.69 -27.30
N LEU A 2 -4.89 5.97 -26.23
CA LEU A 2 -5.10 6.59 -24.93
C LEU A 2 -3.73 6.76 -24.26
N ASN A 3 -3.42 8.01 -23.96
CA ASN A 3 -2.18 8.44 -23.32
C ASN A 3 -2.10 7.88 -21.90
N THR A 4 -1.18 6.95 -21.65
CA THR A 4 -0.99 6.27 -20.36
C THR A 4 -0.27 7.12 -19.31
N SER A 5 0.05 8.39 -19.60
CA SER A 5 0.78 9.26 -18.66
C SER A 5 -0.11 10.11 -17.73
N GLN A 6 -1.44 9.90 -17.71
CA GLN A 6 -2.38 10.71 -16.93
C GLN A 6 -3.22 9.94 -15.89
N LEU A 7 -2.95 8.66 -15.64
CA LEU A 7 -3.46 7.97 -14.44
C LEU A 7 -2.57 8.26 -13.22
N ASN A 8 -2.09 9.50 -13.13
CA ASN A 8 -1.02 9.93 -12.23
C ASN A 8 -1.65 10.74 -11.07
N THR A 9 -1.36 10.32 -9.85
CA THR A 9 -1.59 10.98 -8.54
C THR A 9 -3.03 11.19 -8.03
N THR A 10 -4.02 11.54 -8.86
CA THR A 10 -5.33 12.02 -8.32
C THR A 10 -6.26 10.91 -7.78
N GLN A 11 -6.12 9.67 -8.24
CA GLN A 11 -6.88 8.53 -7.68
C GLN A 11 -6.25 7.95 -6.41
N LEU A 12 -4.96 8.19 -6.22
CA LEU A 12 -4.26 7.86 -4.99
C LEU A 12 -4.77 8.77 -3.86
N ASP A 13 -4.92 10.08 -4.12
CA ASP A 13 -5.52 11.03 -3.16
C ASP A 13 -6.95 10.66 -2.74
N ALA A 14 -7.75 10.03 -3.61
CA ALA A 14 -9.14 9.68 -3.29
C ALA A 14 -9.29 8.39 -2.47
N VAL A 15 -8.30 7.48 -2.52
CA VAL A 15 -8.28 6.25 -1.71
C VAL A 15 -7.44 6.43 -0.44
N LEU A 16 -6.49 7.38 -0.47
CA LEU A 16 -5.52 7.63 0.59
C LEU A 16 -5.76 8.92 1.41
N SER A 17 -6.70 9.81 1.06
CA SER A 17 -6.95 11.03 1.87
C SER A 17 -8.14 10.91 2.82
N VAL A 18 -7.89 10.33 4.01
CA VAL A 18 -8.73 10.67 5.17
C VAL A 18 -7.89 10.74 6.45
N GLY A 19 -7.42 11.95 6.77
CA GLY A 19 -7.21 12.37 8.16
C GLY A 19 -5.81 12.90 8.54
N GLY A 20 -5.79 14.16 9.00
CA GLY A 20 -4.89 14.64 10.06
C GLY A 20 -3.58 15.29 9.59
N GLY A 21 -3.42 16.60 9.84
CA GLY A 21 -2.31 17.41 9.35
C GLY A 21 -0.91 16.93 9.77
N GLY A 22 -0.01 16.94 8.80
CA GLY A 22 1.43 16.72 8.98
C GLY A 22 2.17 16.49 7.67
N HIS A 23 1.58 15.71 6.76
CA HIS A 23 2.22 15.28 5.51
C HIS A 23 1.19 15.23 4.36
N VAL A 24 1.60 15.55 3.13
CA VAL A 24 0.74 15.40 1.93
C VAL A 24 0.87 13.97 1.43
N PRO A 25 -0.21 13.16 1.44
CA PRO A 25 -0.17 11.78 0.96
C PRO A 25 0.48 11.67 -0.42
N GLY A 26 1.46 10.77 -0.56
CA GLY A 26 2.14 10.52 -1.84
C GLY A 26 3.34 11.43 -2.14
N THR A 27 3.76 12.29 -1.20
CA THR A 27 5.04 13.01 -1.30
C THR A 27 6.13 12.29 -0.50
N PRO A 28 7.42 12.37 -0.88
CA PRO A 28 8.48 11.83 -0.03
C PRO A 28 8.59 12.60 1.28
N TRP A 29 8.68 11.89 2.39
CA TRP A 29 9.01 12.44 3.70
C TRP A 29 10.41 13.07 3.68
N THR A 30 10.53 14.19 4.35
CA THR A 30 11.74 14.98 4.54
C THR A 30 12.07 15.09 6.02
N ALA A 31 13.27 15.59 6.34
CA ALA A 31 13.66 15.83 7.72
C ALA A 31 12.85 16.94 8.43
N GLN A 32 12.07 17.71 7.67
CA GLN A 32 11.24 18.81 8.17
C GLN A 32 9.82 18.35 8.51
N ASP A 33 9.41 17.18 8.04
CA ASP A 33 8.07 16.65 8.28
C ASP A 33 7.94 16.11 9.71
N TYR A 34 6.76 16.33 10.30
CA TYR A 34 6.46 15.89 11.65
C TYR A 34 5.57 14.65 11.62
N PHE A 35 6.15 13.52 12.02
CA PHE A 35 5.45 12.24 12.10
C PHE A 35 4.64 12.12 13.39
N ASN A 36 3.36 11.76 13.29
CA ASN A 36 2.42 11.68 14.39
C ASN A 36 1.55 10.41 14.36
N TYR A 37 0.61 10.29 15.31
CA TYR A 37 -0.24 9.10 15.43
C TYR A 37 -1.29 8.96 14.31
N SER A 38 -1.71 10.07 13.67
CA SER A 38 -2.59 10.00 12.49
C SER A 38 -1.88 9.37 11.30
N ASP A 39 -0.58 9.65 11.13
CA ASP A 39 0.22 9.03 10.06
C ASP A 39 0.28 7.50 10.25
N TRP A 40 0.37 7.01 11.49
CA TRP A 40 0.26 5.58 11.75
C TRP A 40 -1.09 4.99 11.37
N ASN A 41 -2.19 5.67 11.70
CA ASN A 41 -3.52 5.22 11.34
C ASN A 41 -3.69 5.16 9.81
N TYR A 42 -3.09 6.11 9.12
CA TYR A 42 -3.08 6.17 7.67
C TYR A 42 -2.33 4.98 7.05
N ILE A 43 -1.07 4.75 7.46
CA ILE A 43 -0.26 3.60 7.02
C ILE A 43 -1.01 2.28 7.27
N GLU A 44 -1.53 2.05 8.48
CA GLU A 44 -2.27 0.82 8.76
C GLU A 44 -3.59 0.70 7.98
N SER A 45 -4.24 1.82 7.63
CA SER A 45 -5.42 1.80 6.76
C SER A 45 -5.08 1.41 5.32
N ASN A 46 -3.91 1.77 4.83
CA ASN A 46 -3.42 1.35 3.52
C ASN A 46 -3.19 -0.16 3.49
N ILE A 47 -2.56 -0.71 4.54
CA ILE A 47 -2.37 -2.15 4.72
C ILE A 47 -3.71 -2.88 4.66
N VAL A 48 -4.72 -2.40 5.39
CA VAL A 48 -6.09 -2.98 5.35
C VAL A 48 -6.66 -2.95 3.93
N SER A 49 -6.47 -1.84 3.20
CA SER A 49 -6.95 -1.70 1.83
C SER A 49 -6.28 -2.67 0.86
N ILE A 50 -4.96 -2.84 0.95
CA ILE A 50 -4.21 -3.81 0.14
C ILE A 50 -4.63 -5.25 0.50
N ALA A 51 -4.79 -5.56 1.79
CA ALA A 51 -5.28 -6.86 2.23
C ALA A 51 -6.67 -7.18 1.65
N ALA A 52 -7.58 -6.21 1.65
CA ALA A 52 -8.92 -6.36 1.07
C ALA A 52 -8.85 -6.63 -0.45
N LEU A 53 -7.92 -6.00 -1.17
CA LEU A 53 -7.69 -6.26 -2.59
C LEU A 53 -7.19 -7.69 -2.84
N LEU A 54 -6.26 -8.19 -2.01
CA LEU A 54 -5.78 -9.57 -2.08
C LEU A 54 -6.88 -10.57 -1.72
N GLN A 55 -7.68 -10.31 -0.69
CA GLN A 55 -8.80 -11.17 -0.31
C GLN A 55 -9.85 -11.29 -1.43
N LYS A 56 -10.12 -10.21 -2.17
CA LYS A 56 -10.98 -10.26 -3.38
C LYS A 56 -10.46 -11.20 -4.47
N ARG A 57 -9.17 -11.56 -4.45
CA ARG A 57 -8.52 -12.49 -5.37
C ARG A 57 -8.41 -13.92 -4.83
N GLY A 58 -8.98 -14.18 -3.65
CA GLY A 58 -8.98 -15.51 -3.02
C GLY A 58 -7.78 -15.78 -2.12
N TYR A 59 -6.95 -14.78 -1.83
CA TYR A 59 -5.89 -14.92 -0.85
C TYR A 59 -6.44 -14.84 0.57
N THR A 60 -5.93 -15.69 1.46
CA THR A 60 -6.29 -15.67 2.89
C THR A 60 -5.19 -14.97 3.68
N LEU A 61 -5.56 -13.87 4.34
CA LEU A 61 -4.67 -13.04 5.15
C LEU A 61 -5.34 -12.74 6.50
N ASN A 62 -4.56 -12.86 7.57
CA ASN A 62 -4.96 -12.41 8.90
C ASN A 62 -3.91 -11.42 9.40
N LEU A 63 -4.27 -10.15 9.43
CA LEU A 63 -3.39 -9.05 9.84
C LEU A 63 -3.93 -8.42 11.12
N THR A 64 -3.03 -7.96 11.99
CA THR A 64 -3.42 -7.17 13.16
C THR A 64 -3.12 -5.71 12.86
N THR A 65 -4.15 -4.87 12.79
CA THR A 65 -4.01 -3.44 12.48
C THR A 65 -4.71 -2.57 13.52
N ILE A 66 -4.11 -1.43 13.85
CA ILE A 66 -4.72 -0.41 14.72
C ILE A 66 -4.89 0.86 13.88
N THR A 67 -6.12 1.28 13.61
CA THR A 67 -6.40 2.41 12.69
C THR A 67 -7.06 3.60 13.38
N ASN A 68 -7.26 3.53 14.70
CA ASN A 68 -8.03 4.50 15.48
C ASN A 68 -7.26 5.04 16.70
N ARG A 69 -5.94 5.26 16.57
CA ARG A 69 -5.18 5.97 17.62
C ARG A 69 -5.68 7.40 17.74
N THR A 70 -6.01 7.85 18.95
CA THR A 70 -6.67 9.14 19.19
C THR A 70 -5.91 10.09 20.10
N ASP A 71 -5.01 9.61 20.96
CA ASP A 71 -4.58 10.36 22.14
C ASP A 71 -3.06 10.51 22.30
N GLY A 72 -2.26 10.17 21.28
CA GLY A 72 -0.80 10.15 21.43
C GLY A 72 -0.33 9.25 22.59
N SER A 73 -1.21 8.38 23.10
CA SER A 73 -0.88 7.40 24.14
C SER A 73 0.28 6.59 23.63
N THR A 74 1.24 6.41 24.55
CA THR A 74 2.52 5.70 24.40
C THR A 74 2.58 4.99 23.07
N LEU A 75 3.16 5.67 22.08
CA LEU A 75 3.67 5.03 20.90
C LEU A 75 4.53 3.88 21.39
N ASP A 76 3.98 2.66 21.41
CA ASP A 76 4.73 1.42 21.59
C ASP A 76 5.56 1.29 20.33
N PHE A 77 6.58 2.14 20.23
CA PHE A 77 7.03 2.65 18.95
C PHE A 77 7.65 1.52 18.14
N TYR A 78 8.48 0.70 18.81
CA TYR A 78 9.09 -0.47 18.21
C TYR A 78 8.09 -1.63 17.99
N ASP A 79 7.14 -1.87 18.90
CA ASP A 79 6.15 -2.94 18.72
C ASP A 79 5.16 -2.62 17.59
N SER A 80 4.77 -1.35 17.47
CA SER A 80 3.94 -0.86 16.37
C SER A 80 4.67 -0.94 15.04
N LEU A 81 5.94 -0.52 15.00
CA LEU A 81 6.78 -0.67 13.82
C LEU A 81 6.90 -2.15 13.41
N ASN A 82 7.24 -3.03 14.36
CA ASN A 82 7.36 -4.46 14.09
C ASN A 82 6.05 -5.07 13.56
N ARG A 83 4.90 -4.65 14.10
CA ARG A 83 3.59 -5.09 13.60
C ARG A 83 3.32 -4.58 12.19
N ILE A 84 3.52 -3.29 11.93
CA ILE A 84 3.25 -2.65 10.64
C ILE A 84 4.13 -3.26 9.55
N GLU A 85 5.43 -3.31 9.80
CA GLU A 85 6.40 -3.89 8.88
C GLU A 85 6.21 -5.40 8.72
N GLY A 86 5.81 -6.09 9.78
CA GLY A 86 5.43 -7.50 9.75
C GLY A 86 4.18 -7.74 8.89
N ASN A 87 3.19 -6.86 8.95
CA ASN A 87 2.01 -6.92 8.09
C ASN A 87 2.37 -6.68 6.62
N ILE A 88 3.22 -5.69 6.33
CA ILE A 88 3.72 -5.44 4.97
C ILE A 88 4.48 -6.64 4.43
N LEU A 89 5.32 -7.26 5.26
CA LEU A 89 6.02 -8.50 4.90
C LEU A 89 5.03 -9.66 4.68
N ALA A 90 3.98 -9.77 5.48
CA ALA A 90 2.94 -10.79 5.32
C ALA A 90 2.14 -10.60 4.02
N LEU A 91 1.82 -9.36 3.64
CA LEU A 91 1.21 -9.03 2.35
C LEU A 91 2.09 -9.49 1.19
N PHE A 92 3.39 -9.15 1.25
CA PHE A 92 4.37 -9.62 0.28
C PHE A 92 4.45 -11.14 0.22
N ASN A 93 4.58 -11.83 1.36
CA ASN A 93 4.69 -13.29 1.41
C ASN A 93 3.43 -13.98 0.88
N CYS A 94 2.26 -13.36 1.07
CA CYS A 94 1.00 -13.88 0.58
C CYS A 94 0.91 -13.80 -0.96
N TYR A 95 1.38 -12.69 -1.55
CA TYR A 95 1.41 -12.54 -3.01
C TYR A 95 2.58 -13.30 -3.67
N GLY A 96 3.73 -13.34 -3.00
CA GLY A 96 4.92 -14.11 -3.41
C GLY A 96 5.81 -13.46 -4.47
N ILE A 97 5.54 -12.22 -4.88
CA ILE A 97 6.33 -11.49 -5.91
C ILE A 97 6.76 -10.14 -5.36
N ALA A 98 8.04 -9.83 -5.48
CA ALA A 98 8.59 -8.55 -5.05
C ALA A 98 8.31 -7.49 -6.12
N PRO A 99 7.60 -6.40 -5.80
CA PRO A 99 7.38 -5.33 -6.76
C PRO A 99 8.68 -4.55 -7.07
N PRO A 100 8.75 -3.85 -8.21
CA PRO A 100 9.85 -2.92 -8.48
C PRO A 100 10.00 -1.89 -7.35
N GLY A 101 11.23 -1.67 -6.88
CA GLY A 101 11.51 -0.74 -5.79
C GLY A 101 11.23 -1.30 -4.38
N TRP A 102 10.89 -2.59 -4.25
CA TRP A 102 10.73 -3.24 -2.95
C TRP A 102 12.01 -3.20 -2.12
N ILE A 103 11.88 -2.74 -0.88
CA ILE A 103 12.95 -2.77 0.12
C ILE A 103 12.46 -3.63 1.28
N THR A 104 13.23 -4.64 1.69
CA THR A 104 12.80 -5.57 2.74
C THR A 104 12.38 -4.81 4.02
N PRO A 105 11.16 -5.06 4.55
CA PRO A 105 10.69 -4.46 5.79
C PRO A 105 11.59 -4.81 6.97
N LYS A 106 11.79 -3.85 7.88
CA LYS A 106 12.59 -4.04 9.08
C LYS A 106 11.69 -4.49 10.22
N THR A 107 11.63 -5.79 10.49
CA THR A 107 10.74 -6.36 11.53
C THR A 107 11.45 -6.62 12.85
N THR A 108 12.60 -5.97 13.08
CA THR A 108 13.47 -6.18 14.24
C THR A 108 13.76 -4.86 14.96
N TRP A 109 12.77 -3.97 15.00
CA TRP A 109 12.85 -2.76 15.80
C TRP A 109 12.99 -3.12 17.27
N THR A 110 13.98 -2.52 17.91
CA THR A 110 14.23 -2.65 19.35
C THR A 110 14.10 -1.29 20.02
N PHE A 111 13.98 -1.29 21.33
CA PHE A 111 14.06 -0.09 22.14
C PHE A 111 15.32 0.74 21.78
N ASN A 112 15.16 2.07 21.76
CA ASN A 112 16.21 3.07 21.47
C ASN A 112 16.80 3.05 20.04
N GLN A 113 16.16 2.36 19.08
CA GLN A 113 16.51 2.55 17.67
C GLN A 113 15.91 3.86 17.15
N PRO A 114 16.69 4.71 16.47
CA PRO A 114 16.16 5.91 15.85
C PRO A 114 15.29 5.54 14.66
N PHE A 115 14.15 6.22 14.54
CA PHE A 115 13.31 6.20 13.36
C PHE A 115 13.38 7.55 12.68
N SER A 116 13.41 7.52 11.36
CA SER A 116 13.62 8.70 10.53
C SER A 116 12.66 8.73 9.36
N TYR A 117 12.58 9.86 8.69
CA TYR A 117 11.82 10.02 7.45
C TYR A 117 12.24 9.01 6.36
N VAL A 118 13.47 8.49 6.40
CA VAL A 118 13.94 7.44 5.49
C VAL A 118 13.18 6.13 5.72
N ASP A 119 12.89 5.80 6.98
CA ASP A 119 12.11 4.63 7.35
C ASP A 119 10.65 4.77 6.92
N THR A 120 10.07 5.96 7.10
CA THR A 120 8.70 6.25 6.63
C THR A 120 8.59 6.13 5.11
N ASN A 121 9.52 6.73 4.37
CA ASN A 121 9.58 6.62 2.91
C ASN A 121 9.69 5.17 2.44
N ARG A 122 10.43 4.35 3.17
CA ARG A 122 10.56 2.92 2.87
C ARG A 122 9.26 2.16 3.11
N ILE A 123 8.57 2.44 4.22
CA ILE A 123 7.27 1.84 4.56
C ILE A 123 6.22 2.21 3.49
N GLU A 124 6.01 3.50 3.25
CA GLU A 124 5.01 3.96 2.28
C GLU A 124 5.38 3.60 0.84
N GLY A 125 6.67 3.61 0.49
CA GLY A 125 7.15 3.17 -0.82
C GLY A 125 6.84 1.70 -1.09
N ASN A 126 7.00 0.84 -0.08
CA ASN A 126 6.63 -0.57 -0.17
C ASN A 126 5.12 -0.77 -0.31
N GLU A 127 4.31 -0.04 0.45
CA GLU A 127 2.85 -0.08 0.33
C GLU A 127 2.38 0.32 -1.06
N LEU A 128 2.91 1.43 -1.58
CA LEU A 128 2.61 1.90 -2.93
C LEU A 128 3.03 0.87 -3.99
N ALA A 129 4.21 0.28 -3.85
CA ALA A 129 4.71 -0.74 -4.77
C ALA A 129 3.82 -2.00 -4.77
N LEU A 130 3.39 -2.47 -3.59
CA LEU A 130 2.46 -3.59 -3.46
C LEU A 130 1.07 -3.25 -4.03
N TYR A 131 0.55 -2.06 -3.73
CA TYR A 131 -0.73 -1.60 -4.25
C TYR A 131 -0.73 -1.57 -5.78
N ASN A 132 0.30 -0.99 -6.40
CA ASN A 132 0.44 -0.92 -7.86
C ASN A 132 0.57 -2.30 -8.50
N LEU A 133 1.29 -3.23 -7.86
CA LEU A 133 1.40 -4.61 -8.33
C LEU A 133 0.04 -5.32 -8.29
N VAL A 134 -0.66 -5.24 -7.17
CA VAL A 134 -1.96 -5.92 -6.99
C VAL A 134 -3.00 -5.34 -7.93
N THR A 135 -3.10 -4.01 -8.04
CA THR A 135 -4.06 -3.34 -8.92
C THR A 135 -3.72 -3.48 -10.40
N GLY A 136 -2.43 -3.43 -10.77
CA GLY A 136 -1.98 -3.71 -12.13
C GLY A 136 -2.38 -5.12 -12.58
N ALA A 137 -2.13 -6.13 -11.74
CA ALA A 137 -2.60 -7.49 -11.99
C ALA A 137 -4.14 -7.58 -12.10
N MET A 138 -4.88 -6.71 -11.39
CA MET A 138 -6.33 -6.67 -11.52
C MET A 138 -6.80 -6.19 -12.88
N VAL A 139 -6.19 -5.13 -13.40
CA VAL A 139 -6.51 -4.59 -14.72
C VAL A 139 -6.16 -5.59 -15.81
N GLU A 140 -5.00 -6.24 -15.72
CA GLU A 140 -4.57 -7.27 -16.69
C GLU A 140 -5.49 -8.50 -16.70
N SER A 141 -5.97 -8.95 -15.54
CA SER A 141 -6.91 -10.07 -15.47
C SER A 141 -8.25 -9.79 -16.18
N LEU A 142 -8.64 -8.51 -16.33
CA LEU A 142 -9.81 -8.12 -17.11
C LEU A 142 -9.59 -8.34 -18.62
N PHE A 143 -8.36 -8.15 -19.10
CA PHE A 143 -8.02 -8.33 -20.52
C PHE A 143 -7.70 -9.80 -20.85
N CYS A 144 -7.07 -10.53 -19.93
CA CYS A 144 -6.73 -11.94 -20.14
C CYS A 144 -7.89 -12.92 -19.90
N GLY A 145 -9.04 -12.44 -19.42
CA GLY A 145 -10.28 -13.20 -19.22
C GLY A 145 -11.46 -12.77 -20.09
N GLN A 146 -11.30 -11.72 -20.92
CA GLN A 146 -12.26 -11.45 -21.97
C GLN A 146 -12.00 -12.41 -23.13
N ASN A 147 -12.88 -13.40 -23.24
CA ASN A 147 -13.25 -13.94 -24.53
C ASN A 147 -13.39 -12.75 -25.48
N LEU A 148 -12.51 -12.64 -26.49
CA LEU A 148 -12.66 -11.73 -27.61
C LEU A 148 -13.90 -12.16 -28.40
N ALA A 149 -15.08 -11.96 -27.82
CA ALA A 149 -16.30 -11.80 -28.58
C ALA A 149 -16.28 -10.39 -29.19
N ILE A 150 -15.30 -10.13 -30.06
CA ILE A 150 -15.56 -9.25 -31.20
C ILE A 150 -16.41 -10.09 -32.15
N CYS A 151 -17.71 -10.02 -31.90
CA CYS A 151 -18.72 -10.21 -32.92
C CYS A 151 -18.47 -9.19 -34.03
N GLY A 152 -18.19 -9.63 -35.26
CA GLY A 152 -18.07 -8.68 -36.37
C GLY A 152 -17.32 -9.07 -37.64
N LEU A 153 -16.85 -10.31 -37.83
CA LEU A 153 -16.49 -10.77 -39.17
C LEU A 153 -17.57 -11.73 -39.66
N GLY A 154 -18.59 -11.12 -40.25
CA GLY A 154 -19.54 -11.82 -41.10
C GLY A 154 -18.78 -12.46 -42.26
N TRP A 155 -18.82 -13.78 -42.33
CA TRP A 155 -18.51 -14.50 -43.55
C TRP A 155 -19.66 -14.23 -44.53
N HIS A 156 -19.43 -13.29 -45.45
CA HIS A 156 -20.21 -13.18 -46.67
C HIS A 156 -19.46 -13.86 -47.81
N ASN A 157 -20.09 -14.93 -48.30
CA ASN A 157 -19.88 -15.76 -49.50
C ASN A 157 -18.48 -16.37 -49.73
#